data_AF-A0A5N6LVW8-F1
#
_entry.id   AF-A0A5N6LVW8-F1
#
_cell.length_a   1.000
_cell.length_b   1.000
_cell.length_c   1.000
_cell.angle_alpha   90.00
_cell.angle_beta   90.00
_cell.angle_gamma   90.00
#
_symmetry.space_group_name_H-M   'P 1'
#
loop_
_entity.id
_entity.type
_entity.pdbx_description
1 polymer ?
#
loop_
_entity_poly.entity_id
_entity_poly.type
_entity_poly.pdbx_seq_one_letter_code
_entity_poly.pdbx_strand_id
1 'polypeptide(L)'
;MNCLSINIRGVRGCGKASWVKRIKNEFGISFIGMQESMVSDVQSGLLSNYWGGSGFDYEFVNALGNSGGIVSLWDTKVFSKETVTKDDNFLHVAGAVLGCPVRVNIINVYAPQNNVDKRHLWARINHLIHSTQGWWIVFGDFNSVRDRDERKNSTFDPVCARDFNDFIDEAGLREYYLKGRKYTYMNEMEEESRLRREKDEIEVQMEFKDMNESELWVWSECKKAIEEIEHHKARDIRQTSRVKWATLGDENSSFFHSMVNGRKARNAIPGIMINGEWVVKPTLVKREVSDRIQCVNNVKRLEWEWRTTPISYTEVTELFNLLGDIHDLDWKGGRDVWKWKGDKDGAARNRLPTTSELIKRGVNLQQTSCALCFSEQETAIHFFTGCGFSYEVWRRVETWCHLSPLFVFDVSDLLQVAENQTNSKNARYILRGIVYTTMWALWNERNARIFYNKYRRPIEVMETIKSKTFFWIRNRSRWKEVDWNKWCNYPLDLM
;
A
#
# COMPACT_ATOMS: atom_id res chain seq x y z
N MET A 1 -3.89 -12.29 34.61
CA MET A 1 -3.43 -11.33 33.58
C MET A 1 -4.45 -11.34 32.44
N ASN A 2 -5.02 -10.19 32.07
CA ASN A 2 -5.95 -10.08 30.94
C ASN A 2 -5.21 -9.52 29.71
N CYS A 3 -5.44 -10.12 28.54
CA CYS A 3 -4.82 -9.71 27.28
C CYS A 3 -5.84 -9.07 26.34
N LEU A 4 -5.43 -8.05 25.59
CA LEU A 4 -6.20 -7.43 24.51
C LEU A 4 -5.45 -7.62 23.19
N SER A 5 -6.12 -8.16 22.19
CA SER A 5 -5.66 -8.18 20.80
C SER A 5 -6.46 -7.16 20.00
N ILE A 6 -5.78 -6.31 19.22
CA ILE A 6 -6.46 -5.32 18.39
C ILE A 6 -5.67 -4.99 17.11
N ASN A 7 -6.30 -5.20 15.95
CA ASN A 7 -5.80 -4.63 14.71
C ASN A 7 -6.24 -3.15 14.66
N ILE A 8 -5.29 -2.23 14.79
CA ILE A 8 -5.57 -0.79 15.00
C ILE A 8 -5.66 0.00 13.69
N ARG A 9 -5.22 -0.58 12.56
CA ARG A 9 -5.14 0.07 11.24
C ARG A 9 -4.58 1.50 11.31
N GLY A 10 -3.38 1.63 11.87
CA GLY A 10 -2.66 2.88 12.06
C GLY A 10 -2.91 3.55 13.41
N VAL A 11 -1.82 3.82 14.14
CA VAL A 11 -1.85 4.42 15.49
C VAL A 11 -1.97 5.95 15.52
N ARG A 12 -2.09 6.63 14.37
CA ARG A 12 -2.16 8.10 14.27
C ARG A 12 -3.59 8.66 14.12
N GLY A 13 -4.62 7.81 14.17
CA GLY A 13 -6.02 8.25 14.08
C GLY A 13 -6.50 8.99 15.34
N CYS A 14 -7.33 10.01 15.18
CA CYS A 14 -7.94 10.73 16.31
C CYS A 14 -8.89 9.79 17.08
N GLY A 15 -8.94 9.87 18.42
CA GLY A 15 -9.88 9.11 19.26
C GLY A 15 -9.53 7.64 19.54
N LYS A 16 -8.73 6.97 18.69
CA LYS A 16 -8.33 5.56 18.87
C LYS A 16 -7.63 5.30 20.20
N ALA A 17 -6.68 6.17 20.58
CA ALA A 17 -5.96 6.06 21.85
C ALA A 17 -6.91 6.09 23.06
N SER A 18 -7.87 7.01 23.06
CA SER A 18 -8.90 7.13 24.11
C SER A 18 -9.78 5.89 24.20
N TRP A 19 -10.15 5.31 23.06
CA TRP A 19 -10.96 4.10 23.00
C TRP A 19 -10.22 2.88 23.55
N VAL A 20 -8.97 2.66 23.12
CA VAL A 20 -8.11 1.57 23.64
C VAL A 20 -7.88 1.74 25.14
N LYS A 21 -7.60 2.97 25.60
CA LYS A 21 -7.43 3.28 27.01
C LYS A 21 -8.69 2.96 27.83
N ARG A 22 -9.88 3.27 27.31
CA ARG A 22 -11.16 2.96 27.95
C ARG A 22 -11.34 1.45 28.12
N ILE A 23 -11.17 0.68 27.04
CA ILE A 23 -11.25 -0.79 27.07
C ILE A 23 -10.25 -1.36 28.07
N LYS A 24 -9.01 -0.88 28.05
CA LYS A 24 -7.96 -1.33 28.98
C LYS A 24 -8.41 -1.17 30.43
N ASN A 25 -8.94 -0.02 30.79
CA ASN A 25 -9.38 0.28 32.15
C ASN A 25 -10.64 -0.53 32.52
N GLU A 26 -11.62 -0.60 31.63
CA GLU A 26 -12.89 -1.30 31.85
C GLU A 26 -12.70 -2.80 32.09
N PHE A 27 -11.79 -3.44 31.34
CA PHE A 27 -11.55 -4.89 31.43
C PHE A 27 -10.29 -5.26 32.21
N GLY A 28 -9.62 -4.30 32.84
CA GLY A 28 -8.40 -4.54 33.62
C GLY A 28 -7.29 -5.19 32.80
N ILE A 29 -7.10 -4.74 31.55
CA ILE A 29 -6.12 -5.30 30.62
C ILE A 29 -4.70 -4.98 31.09
N SER A 30 -3.86 -6.02 31.18
CA SER A 30 -2.45 -5.91 31.61
C SER A 30 -1.46 -6.18 30.48
N PHE A 31 -1.92 -6.72 29.35
CA PHE A 31 -1.11 -6.92 28.14
C PHE A 31 -1.93 -6.55 26.91
N ILE A 32 -1.39 -5.72 26.01
CA ILE A 32 -2.04 -5.31 24.77
C ILE A 32 -1.12 -5.68 23.61
N GLY A 33 -1.61 -6.42 22.62
CA GLY A 33 -0.94 -6.51 21.33
C GLY A 33 -1.76 -5.80 20.25
N MET A 34 -1.10 -4.88 19.56
CA MET A 34 -1.63 -4.12 18.44
C MET A 34 -1.01 -4.60 17.13
N GLN A 35 -1.83 -4.80 16.11
CA GLN A 35 -1.41 -5.08 14.72
C GLN A 35 -1.71 -3.89 13.81
N GLU A 36 -1.03 -3.81 12.66
CA GLU A 36 -1.07 -2.70 11.72
C GLU A 36 -0.81 -1.34 12.36
N SER A 37 0.30 -1.20 13.09
CA SER A 37 0.64 0.10 13.69
C SER A 37 0.90 1.17 12.62
N MET A 38 1.33 0.79 11.42
CA MET A 38 1.67 1.66 10.29
C MET A 38 2.66 2.79 10.65
N VAL A 39 3.53 2.54 11.64
CA VAL A 39 4.55 3.49 12.09
C VAL A 39 5.91 2.80 12.11
N SER A 40 6.87 3.43 11.45
CA SER A 40 8.30 3.19 11.66
C SER A 40 8.78 3.99 12.86
N ASP A 41 9.61 3.39 13.71
CA ASP A 41 10.19 4.02 14.91
C ASP A 41 9.13 4.43 15.95
N VAL A 42 8.55 3.43 16.62
CA VAL A 42 7.48 3.63 17.60
C VAL A 42 8.04 4.28 18.87
N GLN A 43 7.63 5.52 19.14
CA GLN A 43 8.06 6.27 20.32
C GLN A 43 7.18 6.00 21.54
N SER A 44 7.80 5.91 22.72
CA SER A 44 7.10 5.74 24.01
C SER A 44 6.01 6.80 24.26
N GLY A 45 6.27 8.06 23.90
CA GLY A 45 5.29 9.16 24.08
C GLY A 45 4.02 9.01 23.23
N LEU A 46 4.07 8.26 22.12
CA LEU A 46 2.86 7.94 21.35
C LEU A 46 2.05 6.85 22.05
N LEU A 47 2.74 5.81 22.53
CA LEU A 47 2.12 4.66 23.19
C LEU A 47 1.57 4.98 24.57
N SER A 48 2.14 5.96 25.28
CA SER A 48 1.62 6.41 26.58
C SER A 48 0.16 6.90 26.49
N ASN A 49 -0.26 7.43 25.34
CA ASN A 49 -1.65 7.83 25.10
C ASN A 49 -2.59 6.62 25.03
N TYR A 50 -2.13 5.52 24.45
CA TYR A 50 -2.88 4.25 24.37
C TYR A 50 -2.90 3.53 25.72
N TRP A 51 -1.78 3.53 26.44
CA TRP A 51 -1.67 2.89 27.75
C TRP A 51 -2.41 3.67 28.85
N GLY A 52 -2.41 5.00 28.74
CA GLY A 52 -3.05 5.90 29.70
C GLY A 52 -2.13 6.46 30.79
N GLY A 53 -0.82 6.51 30.58
CA GLY A 53 0.16 7.04 31.54
C GLY A 53 1.53 6.36 31.44
N SER A 54 2.30 6.41 32.53
CA SER A 54 3.53 5.64 32.72
C SER A 54 3.25 4.23 33.28
N GLY A 55 4.29 3.45 33.55
CA GLY A 55 4.16 2.11 34.15
C GLY A 55 3.86 0.99 33.14
N PHE A 56 4.31 1.16 31.90
CA PHE A 56 4.33 0.10 30.89
C PHE A 56 5.73 -0.06 30.30
N ASP A 57 6.00 -1.26 29.80
CA ASP A 57 7.07 -1.51 28.85
C ASP A 57 6.47 -2.01 27.54
N TYR A 58 7.23 -1.94 26.46
CA TYR A 58 6.76 -2.27 25.12
C TYR A 58 7.87 -2.82 24.23
N GLU A 59 7.45 -3.59 23.24
CA GLU A 59 8.29 -3.99 22.11
C GLU A 59 7.52 -3.79 20.82
N PHE A 60 8.25 -3.63 19.71
CA PHE A 60 7.64 -3.46 18.41
C PHE A 60 8.49 -4.02 17.28
N VAL A 61 7.79 -4.33 16.19
CA VAL A 61 8.31 -4.61 14.85
C VAL A 61 7.87 -3.44 13.97
N ASN A 62 8.80 -2.87 13.20
CA ASN A 62 8.53 -1.71 12.36
C ASN A 62 7.54 -2.03 11.23
N ALA A 63 6.73 -1.05 10.86
CA ALA A 63 6.02 -1.10 9.58
C ALA A 63 7.01 -0.92 8.41
N LEU A 64 6.78 -1.64 7.31
CA LEU A 64 7.47 -1.42 6.04
C LEU A 64 6.63 -0.46 5.19
N GLY A 65 6.97 0.83 5.26
CA GLY A 65 6.17 1.89 4.64
C GLY A 65 4.85 2.09 5.39
N ASN A 66 3.72 2.06 4.67
CA ASN A 66 2.37 2.23 5.24
C ASN A 66 1.67 0.90 5.59
N SER A 67 2.41 -0.22 5.63
CA SER A 67 1.84 -1.55 5.87
C SER A 67 2.58 -2.30 6.98
N GLY A 68 1.81 -3.05 7.76
CA GLY A 68 2.31 -3.86 8.88
C GLY A 68 2.61 -3.04 10.14
N GLY A 69 3.59 -3.52 10.89
CA GLY A 69 3.92 -3.01 12.22
C GLY A 69 3.13 -3.71 13.31
N ILE A 70 3.85 -4.20 14.32
CA ILE A 70 3.31 -4.99 15.43
C ILE A 70 3.84 -4.36 16.71
N VAL A 71 2.98 -4.12 17.70
CA VAL A 71 3.38 -3.54 18.99
C VAL A 71 2.78 -4.38 20.11
N SER A 72 3.59 -4.72 21.11
CA SER A 72 3.11 -5.32 22.36
C SER A 72 3.44 -4.38 23.51
N LEU A 73 2.48 -4.14 24.41
CA LEU A 73 2.62 -3.29 25.59
C LEU A 73 2.10 -4.04 26.81
N TRP A 74 2.73 -3.86 27.96
CA TRP A 74 2.30 -4.54 29.17
C TRP A 74 2.59 -3.76 30.44
N ASP A 75 1.85 -4.09 31.49
CA ASP A 75 2.05 -3.56 32.84
C ASP A 75 3.30 -4.20 33.45
N THR A 76 4.31 -3.39 33.77
CA THR A 76 5.58 -3.86 34.33
C THR A 76 5.44 -4.43 35.75
N LYS A 77 4.32 -4.17 36.43
CA LYS A 77 4.01 -4.77 37.74
C LYS A 77 3.38 -6.15 37.61
N VAL A 78 2.82 -6.49 36.43
CA VAL A 78 2.13 -7.76 36.19
C VAL A 78 3.00 -8.71 35.39
N PHE A 79 3.75 -8.21 34.41
CA PHE A 79 4.59 -9.01 33.52
C PHE A 79 5.98 -8.39 33.39
N SER A 80 7.00 -9.23 33.64
CA SER A 80 8.41 -8.87 33.51
C SER A 80 9.03 -9.59 32.33
N LYS A 81 9.45 -8.83 31.31
CA LYS A 81 10.07 -9.35 30.08
C LYS A 81 11.46 -9.92 30.37
N GLU A 82 11.72 -11.11 29.87
CA GLU A 82 13.05 -11.76 29.86
C GLU A 82 13.67 -11.75 28.47
N THR A 83 12.92 -12.21 27.46
CA THR A 83 13.41 -12.32 26.07
C THR A 83 12.35 -11.87 25.08
N VAL A 84 12.80 -11.39 23.93
CA VAL A 84 11.95 -10.97 22.82
C VAL A 84 12.45 -11.59 21.51
N THR A 85 11.53 -12.11 20.71
CA THR A 85 11.79 -12.56 19.34
C THR A 85 10.94 -11.73 18.39
N LYS A 86 11.57 -11.15 17.37
CA LYS A 86 10.92 -10.26 16.39
C LYS A 86 10.91 -10.93 15.02
N ASP A 87 9.74 -11.04 14.43
CA ASP A 87 9.49 -11.52 13.07
C ASP A 87 8.55 -10.52 12.38
N ASP A 88 8.59 -10.45 11.05
CA ASP A 88 7.74 -9.53 10.29
C ASP A 88 6.24 -9.82 10.48
N ASN A 89 5.89 -11.04 10.88
CA ASN A 89 4.51 -11.49 11.09
C ASN A 89 4.14 -11.79 12.54
N PHE A 90 5.09 -11.72 13.47
CA PHE A 90 4.77 -11.87 14.89
C PHE A 90 5.78 -11.18 15.81
N LEU A 91 5.31 -10.82 17.00
CA LEU A 91 6.15 -10.34 18.09
C LEU A 91 5.96 -11.26 19.30
N HIS A 92 7.01 -12.00 19.64
CA HIS A 92 7.04 -12.90 20.79
C HIS A 92 7.76 -12.24 21.95
N VAL A 93 7.11 -12.21 23.11
CA VAL A 93 7.68 -11.72 24.36
C VAL A 93 7.52 -12.82 25.41
N ALA A 94 8.64 -13.28 25.95
CA ALA A 94 8.67 -14.27 27.02
C ALA A 94 9.13 -13.64 28.33
N GLY A 95 8.54 -14.07 29.43
CA GLY A 95 8.84 -13.50 30.74
C GLY A 95 8.08 -14.14 31.89
N ALA A 96 8.17 -13.50 33.04
CA ALA A 96 7.52 -13.92 34.27
C ALA A 96 6.25 -13.10 34.52
N VAL A 97 5.14 -13.79 34.85
CA VAL A 97 3.91 -13.15 35.33
C VAL A 97 3.92 -13.16 36.86
N LEU A 98 3.56 -12.05 37.50
CA LEU A 98 3.48 -11.95 38.95
C LEU A 98 2.60 -13.07 39.53
N GLY A 99 3.16 -13.84 40.46
CA GLY A 99 2.46 -14.96 41.10
C GLY A 99 2.37 -16.24 40.25
N CYS A 100 2.96 -16.27 39.06
CA CYS A 100 3.09 -17.47 38.24
C CYS A 100 4.52 -18.02 38.31
N PRO A 101 4.74 -19.25 38.81
CA PRO A 101 6.07 -19.84 38.89
C PRO A 101 6.58 -20.34 37.53
N VAL A 102 5.71 -20.40 36.52
CA VAL A 102 6.03 -20.90 35.19
C VAL A 102 6.24 -19.70 34.26
N ARG A 103 7.24 -19.80 33.39
CA ARG A 103 7.48 -18.85 32.32
C ARG A 103 6.25 -18.73 31.41
N VAL A 104 5.90 -17.52 31.02
CA VAL A 104 4.81 -17.26 30.08
C VAL A 104 5.37 -16.67 28.78
N ASN A 105 4.99 -17.28 27.67
CA ASN A 105 5.33 -16.88 26.32
C ASN A 105 4.10 -16.26 25.66
N ILE A 106 4.20 -15.02 25.21
CA ILE A 106 3.10 -14.28 24.62
C ILE A 106 3.47 -13.92 23.18
N ILE A 107 2.69 -14.39 22.21
CA ILE A 107 2.86 -14.05 20.79
C ILE A 107 1.71 -13.15 20.34
N ASN A 108 2.07 -11.99 19.81
CA ASN A 108 1.20 -11.10 19.06
C ASN A 108 1.41 -11.33 17.55
N VAL A 109 0.42 -11.93 16.88
CA VAL A 109 0.49 -12.34 15.47
C VAL A 109 -0.19 -11.32 14.55
N TYR A 110 0.44 -11.04 13.41
CA TYR A 110 -0.17 -10.39 12.25
C TYR A 110 0.14 -11.23 11.00
N ALA A 111 -0.76 -12.16 10.69
CA ALA A 111 -0.55 -13.15 9.65
C ALA A 111 -0.71 -12.55 8.25
N PRO A 112 0.06 -13.04 7.26
CA PRO A 112 -0.08 -12.60 5.87
C PRO A 112 -1.42 -13.06 5.28
N GLN A 113 -1.86 -12.42 4.19
CA GLN A 113 -3.09 -12.79 3.51
C GLN A 113 -2.95 -14.08 2.67
N ASN A 114 -1.77 -14.32 2.08
CA ASN A 114 -1.53 -15.46 1.21
C ASN A 114 -1.38 -16.76 2.00
N ASN A 115 -2.06 -17.83 1.55
CA ASN A 115 -2.06 -19.13 2.24
C ASN A 115 -0.68 -19.80 2.33
N VAL A 116 0.18 -19.62 1.33
CA VAL A 116 1.55 -20.18 1.35
C VAL A 116 2.37 -19.50 2.45
N ASP A 117 2.31 -18.18 2.51
CA ASP A 117 3.03 -17.40 3.53
C ASP A 117 2.50 -17.70 4.95
N LYS A 118 1.19 -17.96 5.09
CA LYS A 118 0.58 -18.41 6.36
C LYS A 118 1.15 -19.75 6.81
N ARG A 119 1.28 -20.74 5.91
CA ARG A 119 1.89 -22.05 6.26
C ARG A 119 3.33 -21.87 6.75
N HIS A 120 4.10 -21.02 6.10
CA HIS A 120 5.46 -20.71 6.56
C HIS A 120 5.45 -20.02 7.93
N LEU A 121 4.49 -19.13 8.20
CA LEU A 121 4.31 -18.53 9.52
C LEU A 121 3.96 -19.57 10.58
N TRP A 122 2.99 -20.44 10.32
CA TRP A 122 2.58 -21.51 11.23
C TRP A 122 3.75 -22.42 11.57
N ALA A 123 4.55 -22.83 10.58
CA ALA A 123 5.76 -23.63 10.82
C ALA A 123 6.77 -22.92 11.73
N ARG A 124 6.98 -21.60 11.55
CA ARG A 124 7.88 -20.81 12.41
C ARG A 124 7.35 -20.72 13.85
N ILE A 125 6.06 -20.42 14.03
CA ILE A 125 5.43 -20.36 15.36
C ILE A 125 5.48 -21.74 16.01
N ASN A 126 5.20 -22.81 15.27
CA ASN A 126 5.20 -24.15 15.80
C ASN A 126 6.61 -24.58 16.26
N HIS A 127 7.63 -24.25 15.47
CA HIS A 127 9.03 -24.46 15.88
C HIS A 127 9.38 -23.67 17.16
N LEU A 128 8.90 -22.44 17.29
CA LEU A 128 9.11 -21.60 18.46
C LEU A 128 8.41 -22.18 19.72
N ILE A 129 7.19 -22.68 19.57
CA ILE A 129 6.42 -23.35 20.64
C ILE A 129 7.16 -24.61 21.12
N HIS A 130 7.62 -25.45 20.20
CA HIS A 130 8.30 -26.71 20.52
C HIS A 130 9.71 -26.53 21.11
N SER A 131 10.39 -25.43 20.77
CA SER A 131 11.75 -25.14 21.24
C SER A 131 11.81 -24.39 22.58
N THR A 132 10.68 -23.87 23.07
CA THR A 132 10.66 -23.02 24.26
C THR A 132 9.66 -23.54 25.30
N GLN A 133 10.13 -23.69 26.55
CA GLN A 133 9.31 -24.11 27.68
C GLN A 133 8.45 -22.96 28.21
N GLY A 134 7.34 -23.33 28.87
CA GLY A 134 6.43 -22.40 29.54
C GLY A 134 5.01 -22.48 29.00
N TRP A 135 4.15 -21.62 29.52
CA TRP A 135 2.76 -21.50 29.06
C TRP A 135 2.71 -20.55 27.86
N TRP A 136 1.84 -20.85 26.91
CA TRP A 136 1.72 -20.09 25.67
C TRP A 136 0.39 -19.35 25.60
N ILE A 137 0.48 -18.07 25.25
CA ILE A 137 -0.67 -17.25 24.86
C ILE A 137 -0.39 -16.76 23.46
N VAL A 138 -1.16 -17.24 22.48
CA VAL A 138 -1.06 -16.83 21.09
C VAL A 138 -2.34 -16.08 20.74
N PHE A 139 -2.20 -14.83 20.32
CA PHE A 139 -3.32 -14.00 19.89
C PHE A 139 -2.89 -13.08 18.77
N GLY A 140 -3.84 -12.48 18.06
CA GLY A 140 -3.53 -11.53 17.01
C GLY A 140 -4.59 -11.48 15.93
N ASP A 141 -4.18 -11.00 14.77
CA ASP A 141 -4.93 -11.13 13.54
C ASP A 141 -4.32 -12.27 12.71
N PHE A 142 -5.01 -13.42 12.72
CA PHE A 142 -4.58 -14.62 12.01
C PHE A 142 -4.95 -14.60 10.52
N ASN A 143 -5.73 -13.60 10.07
CA ASN A 143 -6.29 -13.53 8.72
C ASN A 143 -6.95 -14.84 8.23
N SER A 144 -7.41 -15.67 9.17
CA SER A 144 -7.89 -17.04 8.95
C SER A 144 -9.06 -17.30 9.88
N VAL A 145 -10.00 -18.13 9.44
CA VAL A 145 -11.14 -18.60 10.23
C VAL A 145 -11.05 -20.11 10.37
N ARG A 146 -11.54 -20.65 11.47
CA ARG A 146 -11.57 -22.09 11.77
C ARG A 146 -12.75 -22.77 11.08
N ASP A 147 -13.91 -22.12 11.14
CA ASP A 147 -15.18 -22.67 10.69
C ASP A 147 -15.91 -21.74 9.73
N ARG A 148 -16.83 -22.32 8.94
CA ARG A 148 -17.64 -21.56 7.98
C ARG A 148 -18.51 -20.50 8.68
N ASP A 149 -19.00 -20.80 9.88
CA ASP A 149 -19.93 -19.95 10.63
C ASP A 149 -19.25 -18.74 11.30
N GLU A 150 -17.92 -18.67 11.27
CA GLU A 150 -17.14 -17.50 11.68
C GLU A 150 -17.11 -16.41 10.60
N ARG A 151 -17.70 -16.68 9.43
CA ARG A 151 -17.89 -15.73 8.35
C ARG A 151 -19.37 -15.53 8.06
N LYS A 152 -19.73 -14.31 7.69
CA LYS A 152 -21.04 -13.97 7.15
C LYS A 152 -20.83 -13.23 5.82
N ASN A 153 -21.65 -13.55 4.81
CA ASN A 153 -21.68 -12.88 3.51
C ASN A 153 -20.33 -12.81 2.75
N SER A 154 -19.42 -13.75 2.98
CA SER A 154 -18.15 -13.85 2.24
C SER A 154 -17.78 -15.30 1.96
N THR A 155 -16.89 -15.50 0.98
CA THR A 155 -16.45 -16.83 0.58
C THR A 155 -15.56 -17.45 1.66
N PHE A 156 -15.90 -18.65 2.08
CA PHE A 156 -15.09 -19.47 2.99
C PHE A 156 -13.98 -20.18 2.20
N ASP A 157 -12.75 -20.10 2.71
CA ASP A 157 -11.61 -20.85 2.16
C ASP A 157 -11.36 -22.11 3.02
N PRO A 158 -11.79 -23.29 2.55
CA PRO A 158 -11.64 -24.54 3.31
C PRO A 158 -10.17 -24.98 3.45
N VAL A 159 -9.30 -24.59 2.51
CA VAL A 159 -7.88 -24.95 2.57
C VAL A 159 -7.19 -24.15 3.65
N CYS A 160 -7.44 -22.83 3.68
CA CYS A 160 -6.91 -21.97 4.73
C CYS A 160 -7.39 -22.40 6.12
N ALA A 161 -8.68 -22.76 6.25
CA ALA A 161 -9.26 -23.19 7.52
C ALA A 161 -8.65 -24.51 8.01
N ARG A 162 -8.48 -25.49 7.12
CA ARG A 162 -7.82 -26.77 7.46
C ARG A 162 -6.39 -26.52 7.93
N ASP A 163 -5.58 -25.81 7.15
CA ASP A 163 -4.18 -25.57 7.49
C ASP A 163 -4.02 -24.79 8.82
N PHE A 164 -5.01 -23.94 9.16
CA PHE A 164 -5.03 -23.22 10.44
C PHE A 164 -5.44 -24.11 11.62
N ASN A 165 -6.42 -24.99 11.44
CA ASN A 165 -6.81 -25.97 12.46
C ASN A 165 -5.69 -27.01 12.69
N ASP A 166 -5.05 -27.49 11.62
CA ASP A 166 -3.89 -28.39 11.71
C ASP A 166 -2.77 -27.75 12.56
N PHE A 167 -2.47 -26.46 12.32
CA PHE A 167 -1.53 -25.70 13.15
C PHE A 167 -1.93 -25.65 14.64
N ILE A 168 -3.20 -25.35 14.93
CA ILE A 168 -3.71 -25.28 16.31
C ILE A 168 -3.53 -26.63 17.01
N ASP A 169 -3.89 -27.71 16.33
CA ASP A 169 -3.83 -29.07 16.84
C ASP A 169 -2.37 -29.53 17.04
N GLU A 170 -1.50 -29.31 16.05
CA GLU A 170 -0.07 -29.65 16.12
C GLU A 170 0.67 -28.87 17.22
N ALA A 171 0.31 -27.60 17.43
CA ALA A 171 0.90 -26.77 18.48
C ALA A 171 0.31 -27.08 19.88
N GLY A 172 -0.69 -27.96 19.97
CA GLY A 172 -1.38 -28.27 21.23
C GLY A 172 -2.14 -27.09 21.82
N LEU A 173 -2.52 -26.11 20.98
CA LEU A 173 -3.20 -24.89 21.40
C LEU A 173 -4.69 -25.18 21.63
N ARG A 174 -5.27 -24.43 22.56
CA ARG A 174 -6.71 -24.48 22.82
C ARG A 174 -7.29 -23.09 22.69
N GLU A 175 -8.42 -23.00 21.99
CA GLU A 175 -9.16 -21.77 21.89
C GLU A 175 -9.72 -21.38 23.27
N TYR A 176 -9.61 -20.09 23.57
CA TYR A 176 -10.11 -19.51 24.80
C TYR A 176 -11.41 -18.75 24.53
N TYR A 177 -12.31 -18.71 25.50
CA TYR A 177 -13.57 -17.98 25.35
C TYR A 177 -13.29 -16.47 25.24
N LEU A 178 -13.52 -15.92 24.05
CA LEU A 178 -13.36 -14.50 23.78
C LEU A 178 -14.53 -13.71 24.39
N LYS A 179 -14.20 -12.58 25.05
CA LYS A 179 -15.20 -11.59 25.46
C LYS A 179 -15.32 -10.54 24.35
N GLY A 180 -16.54 -10.26 23.89
CA GLY A 180 -16.80 -9.24 22.87
C GLY A 180 -17.87 -9.66 21.86
N ARG A 181 -17.76 -9.11 20.65
CA ARG A 181 -18.66 -9.40 19.53
C ARG A 181 -18.27 -10.72 18.87
N LYS A 182 -19.27 -11.42 18.29
CA LYS A 182 -19.08 -12.70 17.58
C LYS A 182 -18.14 -12.61 16.37
N TYR A 183 -18.08 -11.45 15.70
CA TYR A 183 -17.21 -11.21 14.55
C TYR A 183 -16.25 -10.06 14.87
N THR A 184 -14.98 -10.21 14.46
CA THR A 184 -13.88 -9.29 14.78
C THR A 184 -13.44 -8.40 13.61
N TYR A 185 -13.91 -8.70 12.41
CA TYR A 185 -13.63 -7.93 11.19
C TYR A 185 -14.92 -7.74 10.37
N MET A 186 -15.07 -6.57 9.77
CA MET A 186 -16.12 -6.24 8.81
C MET A 186 -15.50 -5.50 7.63
N ASN A 187 -16.00 -5.72 6.42
CA ASN A 187 -15.57 -4.99 5.23
C ASN A 187 -15.99 -3.51 5.35
N GLU A 188 -15.11 -2.57 5.03
CA GLU A 188 -15.39 -1.12 5.12
C GLU A 188 -16.63 -0.69 4.33
N MET A 189 -16.95 -1.36 3.21
CA MET A 189 -18.21 -1.10 2.48
C MET A 189 -19.45 -1.55 3.25
N GLU A 190 -19.36 -2.67 3.97
CA GLU A 190 -20.46 -3.17 4.81
C GLU A 190 -20.58 -2.36 6.10
N GLU A 191 -19.46 -1.93 6.68
CA GLU A 191 -19.42 -1.06 7.85
C GLU A 191 -20.04 0.31 7.55
N GLU A 192 -19.66 0.95 6.43
CA GLU A 192 -20.30 2.18 5.97
C GLU A 192 -21.80 1.97 5.75
N SER A 193 -22.19 0.89 5.07
CA SER A 193 -23.60 0.59 4.79
C SER A 193 -24.41 0.37 6.07
N ARG A 194 -23.81 -0.26 7.09
CA ARG A 194 -24.42 -0.46 8.41
C ARG A 194 -24.56 0.85 9.17
N LEU A 195 -23.48 1.64 9.24
CA LEU A 195 -23.49 2.93 9.93
C LEU A 195 -24.50 3.89 9.31
N ARG A 196 -24.63 3.89 7.98
CA ARG A 196 -25.66 4.67 7.26
C ARG A 196 -27.07 4.21 7.64
N ARG A 197 -27.34 2.90 7.60
CA ARG A 197 -28.65 2.36 8.04
C ARG A 197 -28.98 2.71 9.49
N GLU A 198 -28.05 2.47 10.40
CA GLU A 198 -28.24 2.74 11.84
C GLU A 198 -28.46 4.24 12.09
N LYS A 199 -27.75 5.13 11.37
CA LYS A 199 -27.98 6.58 11.40
C LYS A 199 -29.38 6.94 10.86
N ASP A 200 -29.75 6.43 9.69
CA ASP A 200 -31.01 6.75 9.02
C ASP A 200 -32.21 6.26 9.85
N GLU A 201 -32.11 5.08 10.47
CA GLU A 201 -33.14 4.53 11.37
C GLU A 201 -33.34 5.43 12.61
N ILE A 202 -32.26 5.96 13.18
CA ILE A 202 -32.34 6.88 14.33
C ILE A 202 -32.89 8.25 13.91
N GLU A 203 -32.51 8.76 12.73
CA GLU A 203 -33.05 10.01 12.19
C GLU A 203 -34.56 9.92 11.93
N VAL A 204 -35.04 8.78 11.42
CA VAL A 204 -36.48 8.53 11.31
C VAL A 204 -37.13 8.53 12.70
N GLN A 205 -36.54 7.86 13.69
CA GLN A 205 -37.11 7.86 15.04
C GLN A 205 -37.18 9.26 15.67
N MET A 206 -36.19 10.13 15.41
CA MET A 206 -36.20 11.53 15.87
C MET A 206 -37.40 12.33 15.35
N GLU A 207 -38.00 11.93 14.24
CA GLU A 207 -39.21 12.60 13.71
C GLU A 207 -40.48 12.22 14.50
N PHE A 208 -40.48 11.07 15.19
CA PHE A 208 -41.66 10.50 15.84
C PHE A 208 -41.57 10.42 17.36
N LYS A 209 -40.38 10.54 17.96
CA LYS A 209 -40.18 10.51 19.42
C LYS A 209 -39.03 11.40 19.87
N ASP A 210 -39.11 11.87 21.11
CA ASP A 210 -37.97 12.45 21.79
C ASP A 210 -36.92 11.38 22.10
N MET A 211 -35.68 11.66 21.76
CA MET A 211 -34.55 10.74 21.92
C MET A 211 -33.89 10.92 23.29
N ASN A 212 -33.45 9.82 23.91
CA ASN A 212 -32.65 9.89 25.11
C ASN A 212 -31.16 10.17 24.79
N GLU A 213 -30.38 10.56 25.79
CA GLU A 213 -28.95 10.89 25.63
C GLU A 213 -28.12 9.75 25.02
N SER A 214 -28.47 8.49 25.31
CA SER A 214 -27.75 7.33 24.77
C SER A 214 -27.98 7.17 23.27
N GLU A 215 -29.22 7.38 22.81
CA GLU A 215 -29.57 7.30 21.39
C GLU A 215 -28.98 8.48 20.58
N LEU A 216 -29.00 9.69 21.16
CA LEU A 216 -28.33 10.86 20.58
C LEU A 216 -26.81 10.65 20.45
N TRP A 217 -26.22 9.97 21.44
CA TRP A 217 -24.80 9.61 21.40
C TRP A 217 -24.51 8.61 20.28
N VAL A 218 -25.32 7.56 20.13
CA VAL A 218 -25.17 6.58 19.03
C VAL A 218 -25.26 7.27 17.67
N TRP A 219 -26.25 8.14 17.46
CA TRP A 219 -26.34 8.92 16.21
C TRP A 219 -25.09 9.77 15.95
N SER A 220 -24.59 10.47 16.97
CA SER A 220 -23.40 11.31 16.89
C SER A 220 -22.15 10.51 16.51
N GLU A 221 -21.97 9.32 17.09
CA GLU A 221 -20.83 8.45 16.78
C GLU A 221 -20.96 7.80 15.40
N CYS A 222 -22.17 7.38 14.98
CA CYS A 222 -22.42 6.92 13.62
C CYS A 222 -22.09 8.00 12.60
N LYS A 223 -22.53 9.24 12.85
CA LYS A 223 -22.24 10.39 11.98
C LYS A 223 -20.74 10.67 11.87
N LYS A 224 -20.02 10.73 12.99
CA LYS A 224 -18.56 10.92 12.99
C LYS A 224 -17.82 9.80 12.27
N ALA A 225 -18.21 8.55 12.50
CA ALA A 225 -17.57 7.40 11.85
C ALA A 225 -17.79 7.43 10.33
N ILE A 226 -18.98 7.82 9.86
CA ILE A 226 -19.24 8.03 8.42
C ILE A 226 -18.39 9.18 7.87
N GLU A 227 -18.32 10.32 8.57
CA GLU A 227 -17.48 11.46 8.17
C GLU A 227 -16.00 11.09 8.10
N GLU A 228 -15.51 10.25 9.01
CA GLU A 228 -14.14 9.75 9.01
C GLU A 228 -13.89 8.79 7.83
N ILE A 229 -14.80 7.84 7.57
CA ILE A 229 -14.73 6.95 6.39
C ILE A 229 -14.73 7.79 5.10
N GLU A 230 -15.62 8.76 4.97
CA GLU A 230 -15.68 9.68 3.83
C GLU A 230 -14.42 10.54 3.73
N HIS A 231 -13.87 11.00 4.85
CA HIS A 231 -12.62 11.75 4.90
C HIS A 231 -11.43 10.91 4.41
N HIS A 232 -11.33 9.65 4.83
CA HIS A 232 -10.31 8.70 4.37
C HIS A 232 -10.47 8.41 2.88
N LYS A 233 -11.69 8.10 2.41
CA LYS A 233 -11.98 7.96 0.97
C LYS A 233 -11.64 9.22 0.20
N ALA A 234 -11.98 10.40 0.70
CA ALA A 234 -11.65 11.67 0.07
C ALA A 234 -10.14 11.93 0.08
N ARG A 235 -9.40 11.50 1.10
CA ARG A 235 -7.94 11.56 1.16
C ARG A 235 -7.28 10.60 0.19
N ASP A 236 -7.76 9.37 0.09
CA ASP A 236 -7.28 8.38 -0.87
C ASP A 236 -7.59 8.83 -2.30
N ILE A 237 -8.80 9.33 -2.54
CA ILE A 237 -9.16 9.98 -3.80
C ILE A 237 -8.26 11.18 -4.05
N ARG A 238 -7.96 12.02 -3.05
CA ARG A 238 -7.02 13.16 -3.21
C ARG A 238 -5.59 12.68 -3.48
N GLN A 239 -5.13 11.59 -2.89
CA GLN A 239 -3.78 11.06 -3.14
C GLN A 239 -3.69 10.44 -4.53
N THR A 240 -4.63 9.58 -4.90
CA THR A 240 -4.71 8.88 -6.19
C THR A 240 -5.02 9.81 -7.37
N SER A 241 -5.66 10.95 -7.14
CA SER A 241 -6.05 11.89 -8.21
C SER A 241 -5.10 13.07 -8.43
N ARG A 242 -3.88 13.05 -7.88
CA ARG A 242 -2.89 14.07 -8.25
C ARG A 242 -2.51 13.89 -9.73
N VAL A 243 -2.54 14.97 -10.51
CA VAL A 243 -1.96 15.08 -11.88
C VAL A 243 -0.51 14.55 -11.95
N LYS A 244 0.15 14.43 -10.80
CA LYS A 244 1.45 13.81 -10.60
C LYS A 244 1.55 12.32 -10.94
N TRP A 245 0.47 11.54 -11.09
CA TRP A 245 0.59 10.10 -11.43
C TRP A 245 1.25 9.87 -12.80
N ALA A 246 0.92 10.68 -13.81
CA ALA A 246 1.53 10.62 -15.13
C ALA A 246 3.00 11.10 -15.14
N THR A 247 3.40 11.91 -14.14
CA THR A 247 4.76 12.46 -14.01
C THR A 247 5.65 11.71 -13.03
N LEU A 248 5.08 11.04 -12.02
CA LEU A 248 5.77 10.29 -10.95
C LEU A 248 5.66 8.77 -11.11
N GLY A 249 4.79 8.26 -11.98
CA GLY A 249 4.42 6.85 -12.01
C GLY A 249 3.37 6.49 -10.95
N ASP A 250 2.84 5.27 -11.05
CA ASP A 250 1.96 4.64 -10.06
C ASP A 250 2.74 4.28 -8.78
N GLU A 251 2.05 4.11 -7.65
CA GLU A 251 2.69 3.60 -6.43
C GLU A 251 3.36 2.25 -6.71
N ASN A 252 4.54 2.04 -6.10
CA ASN A 252 5.43 0.92 -6.34
C ASN A 252 4.70 -0.43 -6.31
N SER A 253 4.28 -0.92 -7.47
CA SER A 253 3.67 -2.23 -7.61
C SER A 253 4.61 -3.33 -7.10
N SER A 254 4.06 -4.49 -6.75
CA SER A 254 4.85 -5.69 -6.40
C SER A 254 5.91 -6.02 -7.46
N PHE A 255 5.63 -5.68 -8.72
CA PHE A 255 6.56 -5.75 -9.84
C PHE A 255 7.76 -4.79 -9.68
N PHE A 256 7.54 -3.54 -9.28
CA PHE A 256 8.63 -2.59 -8.99
C PHE A 256 9.49 -3.05 -7.82
N HIS A 257 8.88 -3.56 -6.74
CA HIS A 257 9.64 -4.11 -5.61
C HIS A 257 10.41 -5.38 -5.97
N SER A 258 9.82 -6.29 -6.76
CA SER A 258 10.53 -7.45 -7.32
C SER A 258 11.68 -7.04 -8.24
N MET A 259 11.50 -5.98 -9.04
CA MET A 259 12.53 -5.43 -9.93
C MET A 259 13.67 -4.75 -9.17
N VAL A 260 13.36 -3.96 -8.13
CA VAL A 260 14.37 -3.32 -7.26
C VAL A 260 15.14 -4.38 -6.48
N ASN A 261 14.46 -5.40 -5.96
CA ASN A 261 15.11 -6.51 -5.26
C ASN A 261 15.96 -7.36 -6.23
N GLY A 262 15.47 -7.62 -7.45
CA GLY A 262 16.22 -8.31 -8.50
C GLY A 262 17.39 -7.52 -9.08
N ARG A 263 17.34 -6.17 -9.07
CA ARG A 263 18.48 -5.30 -9.40
C ARG A 263 19.48 -5.21 -8.25
N LYS A 264 19.02 -5.09 -7.00
CA LYS A 264 19.88 -5.14 -5.81
C LYS A 264 20.64 -6.47 -5.71
N ALA A 265 19.98 -7.58 -6.03
CA ALA A 265 20.61 -8.89 -6.07
C ALA A 265 21.63 -9.04 -7.21
N ARG A 266 21.36 -8.50 -8.41
CA ARG A 266 22.29 -8.55 -9.56
C ARG A 266 23.46 -7.59 -9.47
N ASN A 267 23.28 -6.43 -8.84
CA ASN A 267 24.30 -5.39 -8.75
C ASN A 267 25.06 -5.41 -7.41
N ALA A 268 24.70 -6.31 -6.50
CA ALA A 268 25.50 -6.56 -5.31
C ALA A 268 26.83 -7.19 -5.72
N ILE A 269 27.95 -6.58 -5.33
CA ILE A 269 29.28 -7.20 -5.46
C ILE A 269 29.38 -8.22 -4.32
N PRO A 270 29.29 -9.53 -4.61
CA PRO A 270 29.23 -10.55 -3.56
C PRO A 270 30.60 -10.77 -2.90
N GLY A 271 31.68 -10.30 -3.52
CA GLY A 271 33.05 -10.35 -3.04
C GLY A 271 34.01 -9.86 -4.12
N ILE A 272 35.27 -9.68 -3.76
CA ILE A 272 36.32 -9.32 -4.71
C ILE A 272 37.53 -10.23 -4.49
N MET A 273 38.25 -10.53 -5.58
CA MET A 273 39.47 -11.32 -5.54
C MET A 273 40.64 -10.46 -5.08
N ILE A 274 41.25 -10.81 -3.95
CA ILE A 274 42.40 -10.10 -3.38
C ILE A 274 43.54 -11.11 -3.25
N ASN A 275 44.63 -10.93 -3.99
CA ASN A 275 45.83 -11.79 -3.94
C ASN A 275 45.54 -13.31 -4.07
N GLY A 276 44.53 -13.68 -4.87
CA GLY A 276 44.15 -15.08 -5.10
C GLY A 276 43.08 -15.63 -4.14
N GLU A 277 42.61 -14.86 -3.16
CA GLU A 277 41.53 -15.26 -2.26
C GLU A 277 40.22 -14.49 -2.52
N TRP A 278 39.09 -15.20 -2.52
CA TRP A 278 37.76 -14.62 -2.67
C TRP A 278 37.28 -13.99 -1.37
N VAL A 279 37.31 -12.66 -1.30
CA VAL A 279 36.98 -11.91 -0.08
C VAL A 279 35.54 -11.38 -0.15
N VAL A 280 34.70 -11.89 0.74
CA VAL A 280 33.25 -11.61 0.83
C VAL A 280 32.92 -10.52 1.86
N LYS A 281 33.88 -10.21 2.76
CA LYS A 281 33.65 -9.37 3.93
C LYS A 281 33.44 -7.90 3.51
N PRO A 282 32.26 -7.30 3.76
CA PRO A 282 31.88 -6.00 3.17
C PRO A 282 32.85 -4.83 3.46
N THR A 283 33.54 -4.85 4.61
CA THR A 283 34.50 -3.81 4.97
C THR A 283 35.80 -3.90 4.16
N LEU A 284 36.24 -5.11 3.80
CA LEU A 284 37.45 -5.32 3.00
C LEU A 284 37.18 -5.04 1.52
N VAL A 285 36.02 -5.47 1.01
CA VAL A 285 35.57 -5.14 -0.36
C VAL A 285 35.49 -3.62 -0.57
N LYS A 286 34.95 -2.88 0.41
CA LYS A 286 34.87 -1.42 0.33
C LYS A 286 36.24 -0.73 0.36
N ARG A 287 37.18 -1.25 1.15
CA ARG A 287 38.54 -0.69 1.25
C ARG A 287 39.31 -0.87 -0.06
N GLU A 288 39.31 -2.07 -0.63
CA GLU A 288 40.04 -2.31 -1.89
C GLU A 288 39.43 -1.61 -3.11
N VAL A 289 38.11 -1.42 -3.13
CA VAL A 289 37.46 -0.59 -4.17
C VAL A 289 37.87 0.88 -4.03
N SER A 290 38.10 1.37 -2.80
CA SER A 290 38.60 2.71 -2.54
C SER A 290 40.07 2.87 -2.95
N ASP A 291 40.91 1.87 -2.69
CA ASP A 291 42.36 1.92 -2.97
C ASP A 291 42.68 1.87 -4.49
N ARG A 292 41.77 1.33 -5.31
CA ARG A 292 41.85 1.33 -6.79
C ARG A 292 41.41 2.66 -7.44
N ILE A 293 40.99 3.63 -6.64
CA ILE A 293 40.68 5.00 -7.08
C ILE A 293 41.84 5.89 -6.63
N GLN A 294 42.89 6.01 -7.44
CA GLN A 294 43.99 6.92 -7.14
C GLN A 294 43.77 8.29 -7.79
N CYS A 295 43.81 9.33 -6.97
CA CYS A 295 43.93 10.71 -7.41
C CYS A 295 45.42 11.07 -7.51
N VAL A 296 45.93 11.23 -8.73
CA VAL A 296 47.28 11.79 -8.96
C VAL A 296 47.10 13.12 -9.69
N ASN A 297 47.60 14.21 -9.11
CA ASN A 297 47.55 15.57 -9.69
C ASN A 297 46.12 16.05 -10.07
N ASN A 298 45.12 15.83 -9.19
CA ASN A 298 43.70 16.14 -9.45
C ASN A 298 43.09 15.46 -10.69
N VAL A 299 43.80 14.52 -11.30
CA VAL A 299 43.28 13.63 -12.32
C VAL A 299 43.01 12.28 -11.66
N LYS A 300 41.74 11.89 -11.63
CA LYS A 300 41.35 10.55 -11.20
C LYS A 300 41.79 9.58 -12.29
N ARG A 301 42.82 8.78 -12.04
CA ARG A 301 43.15 7.64 -12.91
C ARG A 301 42.39 6.44 -12.42
N LEU A 302 41.50 5.94 -13.28
CA LEU A 302 40.74 4.73 -13.06
C LEU A 302 41.53 3.57 -13.67
N GLU A 303 42.24 2.80 -12.85
CA GLU A 303 42.91 1.57 -13.30
C GLU A 303 41.89 0.42 -13.34
N TRP A 304 41.18 0.29 -14.48
CA TRP A 304 40.33 -0.88 -14.76
C TRP A 304 40.95 -1.74 -15.84
N GLU A 305 41.03 -3.04 -15.58
CA GLU A 305 41.07 -4.04 -16.64
C GLU A 305 39.64 -4.49 -16.94
N TRP A 306 39.16 -4.16 -18.14
CA TRP A 306 37.83 -4.54 -18.61
C TRP A 306 37.80 -6.03 -18.94
N ARG A 307 36.71 -6.73 -18.58
CA ARG A 307 36.52 -8.14 -18.97
C ARG A 307 36.50 -8.32 -20.50
N THR A 308 36.02 -7.32 -21.24
CA THR A 308 36.00 -7.28 -22.70
C THR A 308 36.04 -5.84 -23.19
N THR A 309 36.71 -5.58 -24.31
CA THR A 309 36.73 -4.26 -24.98
C THR A 309 35.35 -3.96 -25.57
N PRO A 310 34.81 -2.73 -25.47
CA PRO A 310 33.58 -2.34 -26.17
C PRO A 310 33.75 -2.57 -27.67
N ILE A 311 32.80 -3.26 -28.30
CA ILE A 311 32.87 -3.66 -29.71
C ILE A 311 31.80 -2.98 -30.57
N SER A 312 30.79 -2.36 -29.95
CA SER A 312 29.71 -1.68 -30.67
C SER A 312 29.67 -0.17 -30.42
N TYR A 313 29.19 0.58 -31.41
CA TYR A 313 28.97 2.02 -31.30
C TYR A 313 28.08 2.39 -30.09
N THR A 314 27.11 1.54 -29.78
CA THR A 314 26.18 1.69 -28.65
C THR A 314 26.91 1.57 -27.31
N GLU A 315 27.76 0.56 -27.13
CA GLU A 315 28.58 0.37 -25.92
C GLU A 315 29.58 1.51 -25.72
N VAL A 316 30.17 2.02 -26.82
CA VAL A 316 31.06 3.18 -26.78
C VAL A 316 30.30 4.44 -26.36
N THR A 317 29.08 4.64 -26.86
CA THR A 317 28.23 5.80 -26.52
C THR A 317 27.76 5.75 -25.06
N GLU A 318 27.36 4.58 -24.57
CA GLU A 318 26.97 4.38 -23.17
C GLU A 318 28.15 4.61 -22.22
N LEU A 319 29.37 4.20 -22.62
CA LEU A 319 30.59 4.48 -21.88
C LEU A 319 30.87 5.99 -21.79
N PHE A 320 30.72 6.75 -22.88
CA PHE A 320 30.92 8.20 -22.88
C PHE A 320 29.88 8.94 -22.01
N ASN A 321 28.62 8.49 -22.02
CA ASN A 321 27.58 9.08 -21.18
C ASN A 321 27.85 8.82 -19.68
N LEU A 322 28.27 7.61 -19.32
CA LEU A 322 28.64 7.26 -17.95
C LEU A 322 29.84 8.08 -17.46
N LEU A 323 30.85 8.27 -18.33
CA LEU A 323 31.99 9.11 -18.01
C LEU A 323 31.56 10.57 -17.78
N GLY A 324 30.66 11.10 -18.60
CA GLY A 324 30.07 12.43 -18.42
C GLY A 324 29.36 12.61 -17.07
N ASP A 325 28.58 11.61 -16.64
CA ASP A 325 27.83 11.63 -15.38
C ASP A 325 28.74 11.59 -14.13
N ILE A 326 29.96 11.06 -14.26
CA ILE A 326 30.94 10.96 -13.16
C ILE A 326 31.78 12.26 -13.04
N HIS A 327 31.86 13.06 -14.10
CA HIS A 327 32.72 14.24 -14.17
C HIS A 327 32.16 15.51 -13.50
N ASP A 328 30.89 15.55 -13.10
CA ASP A 328 30.24 16.72 -12.47
C ASP A 328 29.69 16.45 -11.05
N LEU A 329 30.55 16.20 -10.06
CA LEU A 329 30.09 16.12 -8.66
C LEU A 329 31.05 16.78 -7.66
N ASP A 330 30.69 17.99 -7.21
CA ASP A 330 31.16 18.58 -5.95
C ASP A 330 30.29 18.05 -4.80
N TRP A 331 30.88 17.15 -4.00
CA TRP A 331 30.19 16.49 -2.89
C TRP A 331 30.29 17.33 -1.62
N LYS A 332 29.20 18.00 -1.24
CA LYS A 332 29.03 18.59 0.09
C LYS A 332 28.06 17.75 0.91
N GLY A 333 28.64 16.93 1.78
CA GLY A 333 27.99 15.89 2.58
C GLY A 333 26.58 16.25 3.08
N GLY A 334 25.60 15.63 2.46
CA GLY A 334 24.21 15.59 2.86
C GLY A 334 23.58 14.30 2.32
N ARG A 335 22.61 13.73 3.03
CA ARG A 335 21.86 12.56 2.56
C ARG A 335 21.27 12.86 1.18
N ASP A 336 21.47 11.94 0.25
CA ASP A 336 20.98 12.01 -1.12
C ASP A 336 19.45 12.18 -1.11
N VAL A 337 18.98 13.40 -1.40
CA VAL A 337 17.57 13.75 -1.53
C VAL A 337 17.36 14.25 -2.95
N TRP A 338 16.99 13.33 -3.84
CA TRP A 338 16.54 13.66 -5.18
C TRP A 338 15.26 14.50 -5.10
N LYS A 339 15.35 15.79 -5.44
CA LYS A 339 14.20 16.66 -5.74
C LYS A 339 14.30 17.09 -7.19
N TRP A 340 13.36 16.65 -8.03
CA TRP A 340 13.25 17.14 -9.41
C TRP A 340 11.96 17.93 -9.66
N LYS A 341 12.14 19.13 -10.23
CA LYS A 341 11.12 20.02 -10.77
C LYS A 341 10.75 19.52 -12.18
N GLY A 342 9.45 19.40 -12.46
CA GLY A 342 8.98 18.98 -13.78
C GLY A 342 9.24 20.06 -14.81
N ASP A 343 9.97 19.72 -15.86
CA ASP A 343 10.13 20.58 -17.03
C ASP A 343 9.02 20.31 -18.06
N LYS A 344 8.66 21.34 -18.82
CA LYS A 344 7.44 21.41 -19.62
C LYS A 344 7.45 20.60 -20.91
N ASP A 345 8.60 20.07 -21.33
CA ASP A 345 8.74 19.49 -22.66
C ASP A 345 9.18 18.01 -22.65
N GLY A 346 8.29 17.13 -23.10
CA GLY A 346 8.63 15.85 -23.77
C GLY A 346 8.93 14.59 -22.94
N ALA A 347 9.31 14.70 -21.66
CA ALA A 347 9.85 13.53 -20.92
C ALA A 347 8.82 12.50 -20.37
N ALA A 348 7.51 12.68 -20.61
CA ALA A 348 6.48 11.74 -20.16
C ALA A 348 6.39 10.45 -21.02
N ARG A 349 6.88 10.50 -22.28
CA ARG A 349 6.63 9.46 -23.31
C ARG A 349 7.21 8.08 -23.00
N ASN A 350 8.29 7.98 -22.21
CA ASN A 350 9.02 6.72 -21.97
C ASN A 350 9.02 6.26 -20.49
N ARG A 351 8.19 6.88 -19.65
CA ARG A 351 8.19 6.61 -18.20
C ARG A 351 7.25 5.49 -17.79
N LEU A 352 6.14 5.31 -18.52
CA LEU A 352 5.17 4.24 -18.25
C LEU A 352 5.79 2.87 -18.55
N PRO A 353 5.62 1.86 -17.67
CA PRO A 353 6.14 0.51 -17.88
C PRO A 353 5.30 -0.27 -18.89
N THR A 354 5.18 0.24 -20.12
CA THR A 354 4.63 -0.53 -21.24
C THR A 354 5.57 -1.66 -21.62
N THR A 355 5.09 -2.70 -22.29
CA THR A 355 5.96 -3.81 -22.71
C THR A 355 7.16 -3.32 -23.53
N SER A 356 6.97 -2.34 -24.43
CA SER A 356 8.05 -1.75 -25.22
C SER A 356 9.15 -1.10 -24.36
N GLU A 357 8.76 -0.36 -23.32
CA GLU A 357 9.71 0.30 -22.41
C GLU A 357 10.36 -0.67 -21.44
N LEU A 358 9.66 -1.75 -21.05
CA LEU A 358 10.23 -2.80 -20.21
C LEU A 358 11.30 -3.61 -20.96
N ILE A 359 11.08 -3.93 -22.23
CA ILE A 359 12.09 -4.61 -23.08
C ILE A 359 13.34 -3.73 -23.21
N LYS A 360 13.17 -2.43 -23.50
CA LYS A 360 14.29 -1.46 -23.55
C LYS A 360 15.08 -1.40 -22.23
N ARG A 361 14.42 -1.65 -21.09
CA ARG A 361 15.04 -1.68 -19.75
C ARG A 361 15.64 -3.05 -19.38
N GLY A 362 15.72 -3.98 -20.33
CA GLY A 362 16.31 -5.31 -20.15
C GLY A 362 15.41 -6.33 -19.45
N VAL A 363 14.09 -6.12 -19.46
CA VAL A 363 13.13 -7.06 -18.88
C VAL A 363 12.72 -8.09 -19.92
N ASN A 364 12.93 -9.38 -19.60
CA ASN A 364 12.46 -10.48 -20.43
C ASN A 364 10.96 -10.73 -20.18
N LEU A 365 10.13 -10.46 -21.18
CA LEU A 365 8.67 -10.62 -21.11
C LEU A 365 8.23 -11.76 -22.03
N GLN A 366 7.45 -12.71 -21.50
CA GLN A 366 6.87 -13.80 -22.30
C GLN A 366 5.77 -13.32 -23.25
N GLN A 367 5.08 -12.22 -22.91
CA GLN A 367 4.02 -11.62 -23.71
C GLN A 367 4.29 -10.12 -23.89
N THR A 368 4.35 -9.69 -25.15
CA THR A 368 4.62 -8.30 -25.55
C THR A 368 3.40 -7.60 -26.15
N SER A 369 2.33 -8.35 -26.42
CA SER A 369 1.07 -7.82 -26.92
C SER A 369 0.36 -6.98 -25.84
N CYS A 370 -0.29 -5.90 -26.27
CA CYS A 370 -1.15 -5.06 -25.45
C CYS A 370 -2.20 -5.86 -24.70
N ALA A 371 -2.27 -5.71 -23.37
CA ALA A 371 -3.23 -6.45 -22.55
C ALA A 371 -4.69 -5.99 -22.73
N LEU A 372 -4.93 -4.90 -23.47
CA LEU A 372 -6.28 -4.42 -23.78
C LEU A 372 -6.87 -5.08 -25.03
N CYS A 373 -6.09 -5.23 -26.10
CA CYS A 373 -6.57 -5.76 -27.39
C CYS A 373 -5.92 -7.07 -27.84
N PHE A 374 -4.84 -7.50 -27.19
CA PHE A 374 -4.09 -8.73 -27.48
C PHE A 374 -3.54 -8.86 -28.91
N SER A 375 -3.52 -7.79 -29.70
CA SER A 375 -3.21 -7.82 -31.14
C SER A 375 -1.90 -7.16 -31.53
N GLU A 376 -1.51 -6.07 -30.90
CA GLU A 376 -0.31 -5.30 -31.25
C GLU A 376 0.63 -5.15 -30.04
N GLN A 377 1.89 -4.78 -30.28
CA GLN A 377 2.85 -4.52 -29.21
C GLN A 377 2.42 -3.33 -28.34
N GLU A 378 2.52 -3.48 -27.02
CA GLU A 378 2.13 -2.41 -26.10
C GLU A 378 3.16 -1.27 -26.07
N THR A 379 2.82 -0.15 -26.74
CA THR A 379 3.47 1.16 -26.60
C THR A 379 2.54 2.14 -25.90
N ALA A 380 3.03 3.28 -25.39
CA ALA A 380 2.16 4.29 -24.77
C ALA A 380 1.15 4.87 -25.78
N ILE A 381 1.58 5.06 -27.04
CA ILE A 381 0.73 5.53 -28.14
C ILE A 381 -0.34 4.49 -28.46
N HIS A 382 0.05 3.24 -28.74
CA HIS A 382 -0.92 2.17 -28.98
C HIS A 382 -1.87 2.06 -27.78
N PHE A 383 -1.36 2.02 -26.57
CA PHE A 383 -2.15 1.86 -25.36
C PHE A 383 -3.21 2.96 -25.17
N PHE A 384 -2.87 4.24 -25.32
CA PHE A 384 -3.79 5.33 -25.05
C PHE A 384 -4.66 5.76 -26.23
N THR A 385 -4.11 5.75 -27.44
CA THR A 385 -4.77 6.32 -28.63
C THR A 385 -4.97 5.29 -29.75
N GLY A 386 -4.06 4.34 -29.93
CA GLY A 386 -4.13 3.36 -31.05
C GLY A 386 -4.93 2.07 -30.78
N CYS A 387 -5.20 1.73 -29.53
CA CYS A 387 -5.81 0.46 -29.15
C CYS A 387 -7.32 0.51 -29.36
N GLY A 388 -7.90 -0.48 -30.04
CA GLY A 388 -9.34 -0.56 -30.28
C GLY A 388 -10.20 -0.49 -29.01
N PHE A 389 -9.71 -1.04 -27.89
CA PHE A 389 -10.39 -0.91 -26.60
C PHE A 389 -10.37 0.54 -26.09
N SER A 390 -9.21 1.21 -26.14
CA SER A 390 -9.05 2.59 -25.71
C SER A 390 -9.84 3.56 -26.58
N TYR A 391 -9.84 3.34 -27.90
CA TYR A 391 -10.69 4.06 -28.85
C TYR A 391 -12.17 4.00 -28.47
N GLU A 392 -12.68 2.81 -28.17
CA GLU A 392 -14.08 2.60 -27.80
C GLU A 392 -14.46 3.25 -26.45
N VAL A 393 -13.50 3.40 -25.53
CA VAL A 393 -13.66 4.20 -24.31
C VAL A 393 -13.68 5.70 -24.63
N TRP A 394 -12.75 6.20 -25.44
CA TRP A 394 -12.71 7.61 -25.84
C TRP A 394 -13.96 8.02 -26.61
N ARG A 395 -14.46 7.17 -27.52
CA ARG A 395 -15.72 7.39 -28.24
C ARG A 395 -16.93 7.56 -27.31
N ARG A 396 -16.94 6.86 -26.17
CA ARG A 396 -17.96 7.05 -25.12
C ARG A 396 -17.79 8.37 -24.38
N VAL A 397 -16.54 8.79 -24.13
CA VAL A 397 -16.24 10.09 -23.55
C VAL A 397 -16.67 11.23 -24.48
N GLU A 398 -16.41 11.10 -25.78
CA GLU A 398 -16.89 12.02 -26.82
C GLU A 398 -18.41 12.17 -26.76
N THR A 399 -19.12 11.05 -26.80
CA THR A 399 -20.58 11.01 -26.78
C THR A 399 -21.12 11.59 -25.47
N TRP A 400 -20.52 11.24 -24.33
CA TRP A 400 -20.96 11.72 -23.01
C TRP A 400 -20.75 13.22 -22.81
N CYS A 401 -19.63 13.75 -23.33
CA CYS A 401 -19.28 15.16 -23.16
C CYS A 401 -19.74 16.04 -24.34
N HIS A 402 -20.49 15.49 -25.30
CA HIS A 402 -20.93 16.16 -26.53
C HIS A 402 -19.78 16.83 -27.30
N LEU A 403 -18.65 16.13 -27.41
CA LEU A 403 -17.45 16.66 -28.07
C LEU A 403 -17.55 16.48 -29.59
N SER A 404 -16.80 17.31 -30.32
CA SER A 404 -16.45 16.99 -31.69
C SER A 404 -15.52 15.76 -31.72
N PRO A 405 -15.55 14.94 -32.78
CA PRO A 405 -14.69 13.75 -32.88
C PRO A 405 -13.23 14.04 -32.55
N LEU A 406 -12.60 13.20 -31.70
CA LEU A 406 -11.22 13.40 -31.28
C LEU A 406 -10.26 12.74 -32.26
N PHE A 407 -9.44 13.56 -32.91
CA PHE A 407 -8.34 13.10 -33.75
C PHE A 407 -7.05 13.12 -32.92
N VAL A 408 -6.79 12.04 -32.18
CA VAL A 408 -5.64 11.92 -31.28
C VAL A 408 -4.69 10.83 -31.78
N PHE A 409 -3.47 11.23 -32.15
CA PHE A 409 -2.45 10.34 -32.70
C PHE A 409 -1.27 10.17 -31.75
N ASP A 410 -1.06 11.10 -30.82
CA ASP A 410 -0.10 11.04 -29.73
C ASP A 410 -0.76 11.27 -28.37
N VAL A 411 -0.07 10.86 -27.30
CA VAL A 411 -0.49 11.17 -25.92
C VAL A 411 -0.54 12.69 -25.69
N SER A 412 0.31 13.48 -26.35
CA SER A 412 0.23 14.94 -26.27
C SER A 412 -1.08 15.51 -26.79
N ASP A 413 -1.69 14.87 -27.78
CA ASP A 413 -2.96 15.34 -28.36
C ASP A 413 -4.08 15.18 -27.33
N LEU A 414 -4.09 14.08 -26.57
CA LEU A 414 -5.00 13.88 -25.44
C LEU A 414 -4.89 15.00 -24.41
N LEU A 415 -3.67 15.46 -24.10
CA LEU A 415 -3.43 16.53 -23.14
C LEU A 415 -3.94 17.90 -23.61
N GLN A 416 -4.14 18.08 -24.92
CA GLN A 416 -4.64 19.32 -25.54
C GLN A 416 -6.14 19.25 -25.87
N VAL A 417 -6.81 18.13 -25.61
CA VAL A 417 -8.25 17.94 -25.94
C VAL A 417 -9.11 19.04 -25.31
N ALA A 418 -8.83 19.41 -24.06
CA ALA A 418 -9.67 20.38 -23.36
C ALA A 418 -9.52 21.81 -23.90
N GLU A 419 -8.32 22.15 -24.38
CA GLU A 419 -7.99 23.40 -25.03
C GLU A 419 -8.68 23.50 -26.39
N ASN A 420 -8.70 22.39 -27.13
CA ASN A 420 -9.22 22.33 -28.49
C ASN A 420 -10.76 22.25 -28.55
N GLN A 421 -11.39 21.62 -27.56
CA GLN A 421 -12.84 21.38 -27.59
C GLN A 421 -13.68 22.49 -26.95
N THR A 422 -13.10 23.37 -26.13
CA THR A 422 -13.89 24.42 -25.47
C THR A 422 -13.12 25.68 -25.11
N ASN A 423 -13.79 26.81 -25.31
CA ASN A 423 -13.30 28.14 -24.91
C ASN A 423 -13.68 28.49 -23.46
N SER A 424 -14.64 27.79 -22.84
CA SER A 424 -15.06 28.05 -21.47
C SER A 424 -13.99 27.59 -20.48
N LYS A 425 -13.53 28.49 -19.60
CA LYS A 425 -12.54 28.19 -18.55
C LYS A 425 -13.01 27.04 -17.65
N ASN A 426 -14.30 26.99 -17.34
CA ASN A 426 -14.87 25.99 -16.46
C ASN A 426 -15.05 24.64 -17.17
N ALA A 427 -15.59 24.64 -18.40
CA ALA A 427 -15.71 23.42 -19.19
C ALA A 427 -14.32 22.83 -19.48
N ARG A 428 -13.31 23.66 -19.74
CA ARG A 428 -11.91 23.23 -19.90
C ARG A 428 -11.37 22.54 -18.65
N TYR A 429 -11.61 23.11 -17.47
CA TYR A 429 -11.17 22.51 -16.21
C TYR A 429 -11.81 21.13 -16.01
N ILE A 430 -13.12 21.03 -16.25
CA ILE A 430 -13.87 19.78 -16.15
C ILE A 430 -13.35 18.75 -17.15
N LEU A 431 -13.24 19.13 -18.42
CA LEU A 431 -12.82 18.27 -19.51
C LEU A 431 -11.39 17.77 -19.32
N ARG A 432 -10.45 18.60 -18.83
CA ARG A 432 -9.12 18.14 -18.41
C ARG A 432 -9.20 17.06 -17.33
N GLY A 433 -10.08 17.25 -16.33
CA GLY A 433 -10.33 16.26 -15.29
C GLY A 433 -10.85 14.92 -15.84
N ILE A 434 -11.77 14.98 -16.80
CA ILE A 434 -12.31 13.81 -17.50
C ILE A 434 -11.20 13.09 -18.27
N VAL A 435 -10.44 13.81 -19.11
CA VAL A 435 -9.32 13.26 -19.89
C VAL A 435 -8.31 12.53 -18.99
N TYR A 436 -7.88 13.17 -17.90
CA TYR A 436 -6.92 12.56 -16.98
C TYR A 436 -7.48 11.32 -16.27
N THR A 437 -8.76 11.34 -15.91
CA THR A 437 -9.41 10.19 -15.28
C THR A 437 -9.56 9.05 -16.26
N THR A 438 -9.86 9.33 -17.53
CA THR A 438 -9.95 8.33 -18.60
C THR A 438 -8.60 7.65 -18.84
N MET A 439 -7.53 8.43 -18.98
CA MET A 439 -6.16 7.88 -19.10
C MET A 439 -5.81 6.99 -17.89
N TRP A 440 -6.14 7.43 -16.69
CA TRP A 440 -5.91 6.65 -15.47
C TRP A 440 -6.77 5.38 -15.43
N ALA A 441 -8.03 5.44 -15.84
CA ALA A 441 -8.93 4.30 -15.87
C ALA A 441 -8.48 3.22 -16.87
N LEU A 442 -8.00 3.63 -18.05
CA LEU A 442 -7.38 2.74 -19.02
C LEU A 442 -6.14 2.06 -18.44
N TRP A 443 -5.29 2.82 -17.74
CA TRP A 443 -4.06 2.28 -17.12
C TRP A 443 -4.36 1.21 -16.08
N ASN A 444 -5.34 1.47 -15.22
CA ASN A 444 -5.78 0.49 -14.22
C ASN A 444 -6.49 -0.72 -14.82
N GLU A 445 -7.25 -0.55 -15.91
CA GLU A 445 -7.84 -1.68 -16.61
C GLU A 445 -6.76 -2.61 -17.18
N ARG A 446 -5.71 -2.05 -17.78
CA ARG A 446 -4.54 -2.81 -18.24
C ARG A 446 -3.87 -3.56 -17.10
N ASN A 447 -3.63 -2.89 -15.97
CA ASN A 447 -3.04 -3.55 -14.80
C ASN A 447 -3.96 -4.65 -14.23
N ALA A 448 -5.27 -4.42 -14.20
CA ALA A 448 -6.22 -5.41 -13.71
C ALA A 448 -6.24 -6.70 -14.55
N ARG A 449 -6.09 -6.57 -15.86
CA ARG A 449 -5.97 -7.72 -16.77
C ARG A 449 -4.67 -8.49 -16.55
N ILE A 450 -3.55 -7.79 -16.39
CA ILE A 450 -2.23 -8.41 -16.22
C ILE A 450 -2.08 -9.09 -14.86
N PHE A 451 -2.47 -8.41 -13.79
CA PHE A 451 -2.17 -8.87 -12.43
C PHE A 451 -3.29 -9.70 -11.79
N TYR A 452 -4.54 -9.48 -12.20
CA TYR A 452 -5.71 -10.07 -11.55
C TYR A 452 -6.61 -10.84 -12.51
N ASN A 453 -6.23 -10.98 -13.79
CA ASN A 453 -7.01 -11.65 -14.82
C ASN A 453 -8.47 -11.13 -14.90
N LYS A 454 -8.66 -9.83 -14.64
CA LYS A 454 -9.98 -9.19 -14.58
C LYS A 454 -10.23 -8.34 -15.82
N TYR A 455 -11.31 -8.63 -16.53
CA TYR A 455 -11.65 -8.02 -17.82
C TYR A 455 -12.99 -7.31 -17.72
N ARG A 456 -12.97 -5.99 -17.92
CA ARG A 456 -14.19 -5.18 -18.01
C ARG A 456 -14.43 -4.71 -19.43
N ARG A 457 -15.71 -4.59 -19.80
CA ARG A 457 -16.14 -4.00 -21.07
C ARG A 457 -15.90 -2.49 -21.05
N PRO A 458 -15.72 -1.82 -22.21
CA PRO A 458 -15.54 -0.37 -22.27
C PRO A 458 -16.62 0.44 -21.53
N ILE A 459 -17.86 -0.05 -21.55
CA ILE A 459 -18.99 0.57 -20.83
C ILE A 459 -18.82 0.54 -19.30
N GLU A 460 -18.28 -0.53 -18.74
CA GLU A 460 -18.04 -0.63 -17.29
C GLU A 460 -16.88 0.26 -16.85
N VAL A 461 -15.87 0.40 -17.70
CA VAL A 461 -14.77 1.36 -17.51
C VAL A 461 -15.31 2.79 -17.57
N MET A 462 -16.24 3.07 -18.49
CA MET A 462 -16.90 4.36 -18.61
C MET A 462 -17.66 4.76 -17.35
N GLU A 463 -18.43 3.85 -16.75
CA GLU A 463 -19.14 4.14 -15.49
C GLU A 463 -18.18 4.42 -14.32
N THR A 464 -16.99 3.80 -14.34
CA THR A 464 -15.91 4.13 -13.40
C THR A 464 -15.36 5.54 -13.64
N ILE A 465 -15.20 5.95 -14.90
CA ILE A 465 -14.73 7.30 -15.26
C ILE A 465 -15.74 8.34 -14.77
N LYS A 466 -17.03 8.17 -15.11
CA LYS A 466 -18.10 9.09 -14.69
C LYS A 466 -18.13 9.30 -13.19
N SER A 467 -18.16 8.21 -12.43
CA SER A 467 -18.21 8.24 -10.96
C SER A 467 -16.95 8.87 -10.36
N LYS A 468 -15.75 8.47 -10.80
CA LYS A 468 -14.50 9.01 -10.25
C LYS A 468 -14.30 10.49 -10.55
N THR A 469 -14.58 10.92 -11.77
CA THR A 469 -14.44 12.33 -12.12
C THR A 469 -15.50 13.20 -11.44
N PHE A 470 -16.72 12.69 -11.23
CA PHE A 470 -17.74 13.38 -10.42
C PHE A 470 -17.23 13.69 -9.01
N PHE A 471 -16.75 12.66 -8.30
CA PHE A 471 -16.22 12.84 -6.95
C PHE A 471 -14.98 13.72 -6.95
N TRP A 472 -14.14 13.65 -7.99
CA TRP A 472 -12.99 14.53 -8.13
C TRP A 472 -13.41 16.01 -8.21
N ILE A 473 -14.35 16.33 -9.11
CA ILE A 473 -14.83 17.71 -9.31
C ILE A 473 -15.51 18.20 -8.05
N ARG A 474 -16.45 17.43 -7.48
CA ARG A 474 -17.17 17.80 -6.27
C ARG A 474 -16.21 18.07 -5.09
N ASN A 475 -15.16 17.26 -4.94
CA ASN A 475 -14.26 17.39 -3.80
C ASN A 475 -13.14 18.41 -3.99
N ARG A 476 -12.71 18.70 -5.23
CA ARG A 476 -11.53 19.54 -5.51
C ARG A 476 -11.82 20.88 -6.16
N SER A 477 -12.99 21.04 -6.74
CA SER A 477 -13.44 22.33 -7.24
C SER A 477 -14.18 23.10 -6.15
N ARG A 478 -14.48 24.36 -6.46
CA ARG A 478 -15.41 25.20 -5.69
C ARG A 478 -16.87 24.75 -5.80
N TRP A 479 -17.20 23.87 -6.74
CA TRP A 479 -18.57 23.40 -7.00
C TRP A 479 -18.87 22.18 -6.15
N LYS A 480 -19.55 22.39 -5.01
CA LYS A 480 -19.89 21.33 -4.04
C LYS A 480 -21.24 20.66 -4.30
N GLU A 481 -22.12 21.34 -5.03
CA GLU A 481 -23.50 20.93 -5.32
C GLU A 481 -23.67 20.54 -6.79
N VAL A 482 -22.79 19.65 -7.28
CA VAL A 482 -22.94 19.09 -8.62
C VAL A 482 -23.96 17.95 -8.54
N ASP A 483 -25.09 18.09 -9.23
CA ASP A 483 -26.09 17.02 -9.34
C ASP A 483 -25.57 15.86 -10.21
N TRP A 484 -25.83 14.63 -9.76
CA TRP A 484 -25.36 13.42 -10.44
C TRP A 484 -26.05 13.22 -11.79
N ASN A 485 -27.35 13.49 -11.88
CA ASN A 485 -28.09 13.32 -13.14
C ASN A 485 -27.64 14.37 -14.17
N LYS A 486 -27.44 15.62 -13.74
CA LYS A 486 -26.86 16.67 -14.59
C LYS A 486 -25.46 16.30 -15.06
N TRP A 487 -24.62 15.75 -14.17
CA TRP A 487 -23.29 15.25 -14.52
C TRP A 487 -23.31 14.11 -15.56
N CYS A 488 -24.23 13.17 -15.42
CA CYS A 488 -24.32 12.02 -16.32
C CYS A 488 -24.75 12.40 -17.74
N ASN A 489 -25.46 13.52 -17.91
CA ASN A 489 -26.04 13.91 -19.20
C ASN A 489 -25.33 15.13 -19.84
N TYR A 490 -24.87 16.08 -19.01
CA TYR A 490 -24.30 17.37 -19.45
C TYR A 490 -23.11 17.78 -18.56
N PRO A 491 -22.01 17.00 -18.56
CA PRO A 491 -20.89 17.22 -17.63
C PRO A 491 -20.17 18.56 -17.84
N LEU A 492 -20.24 19.15 -19.04
CA LEU A 492 -19.58 20.42 -19.35
C LEU A 492 -20.47 21.65 -19.06
N ASP A 493 -21.79 21.45 -18.92
CA ASP A 493 -22.80 22.49 -18.70
C ASP A 493 -23.33 22.46 -17.27
N LEU A 494 -22.44 22.16 -16.31
CA LEU A 494 -22.82 22.09 -14.90
C LEU A 494 -23.23 23.43 -14.30
N MET A 495 -22.94 24.56 -14.98
CA MET A 495 -23.44 25.89 -14.62
C MET A 495 -24.57 26.29 -15.55
#